data_AF-A0A7C5IVB7-F1
#
_entry.id   AF-A0A7C5IVB7-F1
#
_cell.length_a   1.000
_cell.length_b   1.000
_cell.length_c   1.000
_cell.angle_alpha   90.00
_cell.angle_beta   90.00
_cell.angle_gamma   90.00
#
_symmetry.space_group_name_H-M   'P 1'
#
loop_
_entity.id
_entity.type
_entity.pdbx_description
1 polymer ?
#
loop_
_entity_poly.entity_id
_entity_poly.type
_entity_poly.pdbx_seq_one_letter_code
_entity_poly.pdbx_strand_id
1 'polypeptide(L)'
;MNRVSVKPEMLHWARERAGVPVDALLRRFPRFQQWETGEVKPTLKQLERFARATYIPVGYLFLDEPPVEEVPLENYYLVAHAQAAGHTVVTDEVPSASVKKIKIPDACIGLGIK
;
A
#
# COMPACT_ATOMS: atom_id res chain seq x y z
N MET A 1 13.17 -6.03 27.47
CA MET A 1 12.91 -5.96 26.01
C MET A 1 11.40 -5.96 25.83
N ASN A 2 10.80 -4.87 25.35
CA ASN A 2 9.34 -4.67 25.37
C ASN A 2 8.65 -5.49 24.26
N ARG A 3 7.85 -6.49 24.65
CA ARG A 3 7.01 -7.29 23.73
C ARG A 3 5.65 -6.64 23.63
N VAL A 4 5.11 -6.58 22.42
CA VAL A 4 3.86 -5.89 22.17
C VAL A 4 2.80 -6.91 21.78
N SER A 5 1.59 -6.72 22.29
CA SER A 5 0.43 -7.52 21.89
C SER A 5 -0.05 -7.01 20.53
N VAL A 6 -0.21 -7.93 19.58
CA VAL A 6 -0.77 -7.66 18.25
C VAL A 6 -1.74 -8.79 17.94
N LYS A 7 -2.87 -8.49 17.29
CA LYS A 7 -3.83 -9.52 16.90
C LYS A 7 -3.23 -10.38 15.78
N PRO A 8 -3.28 -11.72 15.87
CA PRO A 8 -2.75 -12.56 14.81
C PRO A 8 -3.43 -12.34 13.45
N GLU A 9 -4.72 -12.02 13.48
CA GLU A 9 -5.54 -11.66 12.31
C GLU A 9 -4.96 -10.46 11.55
N MET A 10 -4.42 -9.46 12.26
CA MET A 10 -3.79 -8.29 11.64
C MET A 10 -2.45 -8.63 10.99
N LEU A 11 -1.70 -9.59 11.55
CA LEU A 11 -0.45 -10.08 10.91
C LEU A 11 -0.75 -10.87 9.64
N HIS A 12 -1.79 -11.69 9.69
CA HIS A 12 -2.28 -12.45 8.55
C HIS A 12 -2.75 -11.53 7.43
N TRP A 13 -3.68 -10.61 7.74
CA TRP A 13 -4.15 -9.58 6.81
C TRP A 13 -2.99 -8.81 6.19
N ALA A 14 -2.00 -8.41 7.01
CA ALA A 14 -0.88 -7.64 6.53
C ALA A 14 -0.01 -8.39 5.50
N ARG A 15 0.18 -9.69 5.72
CA ARG A 15 0.88 -10.57 4.78
C ARG A 15 0.09 -10.70 3.48
N GLU A 16 -1.21 -10.93 3.56
CA GLU A 16 -2.07 -11.12 2.38
C GLU A 16 -2.16 -9.85 1.54
N ARG A 17 -2.40 -8.70 2.17
CA ARG A 17 -2.46 -7.40 1.51
C ARG A 17 -1.16 -7.07 0.77
N ALA A 18 -0.02 -7.43 1.33
CA ALA A 18 1.27 -7.16 0.72
C ALA A 18 1.57 -8.07 -0.49
N GLY A 19 0.82 -9.16 -0.69
CA GLY A 19 1.06 -10.13 -1.76
C GLY A 19 2.43 -10.81 -1.66
N VAL A 20 3.08 -10.79 -0.49
CA VAL A 20 4.42 -11.35 -0.30
C VAL A 20 4.31 -12.86 -0.09
N PRO A 21 5.06 -13.69 -0.86
CA PRO A 21 5.10 -15.13 -0.64
C PRO A 21 5.51 -15.51 0.78
N VAL A 22 4.82 -16.48 1.37
CA VAL A 22 5.00 -16.90 2.78
C VAL A 22 6.45 -17.33 3.04
N ASP A 23 7.05 -18.07 2.11
CA ASP A 23 8.43 -18.54 2.17
C ASP A 23 9.44 -17.39 2.20
N ALA A 24 9.24 -16.37 1.37
CA ALA A 24 10.07 -15.17 1.36
C ALA A 24 9.98 -14.41 2.68
N LEU A 25 8.78 -14.34 3.26
CA LEU A 25 8.54 -13.70 4.55
C LEU A 25 9.20 -14.48 5.70
N LEU A 26 9.07 -15.81 5.72
CA LEU A 26 9.64 -16.68 6.76
C LEU A 26 11.17 -16.65 6.77
N ARG A 27 11.83 -16.52 5.61
CA ARG A 27 13.29 -16.31 5.55
C ARG A 27 13.74 -15.07 6.32
N ARG A 28 12.94 -14.01 6.30
CA ARG A 28 13.24 -12.72 6.95
C ARG A 28 12.72 -12.65 8.39
N PHE A 29 11.66 -13.40 8.70
CA PHE A 29 11.01 -13.48 10.00
C PHE A 29 10.74 -14.95 10.39
N PRO A 30 11.75 -15.71 10.86
CA PRO A 30 11.61 -17.14 11.12
C PRO A 30 10.56 -17.52 12.18
N ARG A 31 10.21 -16.58 13.06
CA ARG A 31 9.19 -16.77 14.11
C ARG A 31 7.80 -16.30 13.69
N PHE A 32 7.61 -15.89 12.43
CA PHE A 32 6.36 -15.29 11.98
C PHE A 32 5.16 -16.22 12.17
N GLN A 33 5.29 -17.53 11.90
CA GLN A 33 4.21 -18.48 12.17
C GLN A 33 3.78 -18.51 13.63
N GLN A 34 4.74 -18.42 14.57
CA GLN A 34 4.44 -18.35 16.01
C GLN A 34 3.77 -17.03 16.41
N TRP A 35 3.90 -15.99 15.59
CA TRP A 35 3.18 -14.73 15.79
C TRP A 35 1.76 -14.83 15.26
N GLU A 36 1.56 -15.48 14.09
CA GLU A 36 0.23 -15.78 13.53
C GLU A 36 -0.58 -16.79 14.36
N THR A 37 0.05 -17.64 15.18
CA THR A 37 -0.67 -18.48 16.15
C THR A 37 -0.84 -17.82 17.53
N GLY A 38 -0.17 -16.68 17.77
CA GLY A 38 -0.17 -16.00 19.07
C GLY A 38 0.68 -16.67 20.16
N GLU A 39 1.40 -17.75 19.84
CA GLU A 39 2.32 -18.44 20.77
C GLU A 39 3.44 -17.53 21.26
N VAL A 40 3.95 -16.68 20.37
CA VAL A 40 5.05 -15.74 20.68
C VAL A 40 4.65 -14.33 20.30
N LYS A 41 4.78 -13.42 21.26
CA LYS A 41 4.61 -11.98 21.01
C LYS A 41 5.87 -11.36 20.39
N PRO A 42 5.77 -10.67 19.25
CA PRO A 42 6.88 -9.91 18.68
C PRO A 42 7.29 -8.73 19.58
N THR A 43 8.50 -8.23 19.38
CA THR A 43 8.94 -6.93 19.92
C THR A 43 8.50 -5.79 19.01
N LEU A 44 8.41 -4.56 19.52
CA LEU A 44 8.05 -3.39 18.70
C LEU A 44 8.99 -3.23 17.48
N LYS A 45 10.31 -3.37 17.69
CA LYS A 45 11.31 -3.31 16.61
C LYS A 45 11.10 -4.38 15.53
N GLN A 46 10.64 -5.57 15.93
CA GLN A 46 10.32 -6.64 14.98
C GLN A 46 9.06 -6.31 14.17
N LEU A 47 8.03 -5.78 14.84
CA LEU A 47 6.79 -5.29 14.22
C LEU A 47 7.05 -4.16 13.24
N GLU A 48 7.85 -3.16 13.61
CA GLU A 48 8.26 -2.06 12.71
C GLU A 48 9.00 -2.58 11.47
N ARG A 49 9.89 -3.56 11.65
CA ARG A 49 10.62 -4.17 10.54
C ARG A 49 9.70 -4.99 9.64
N PHE A 50 8.71 -5.67 10.21
CA PHE A 50 7.68 -6.40 9.49
C PHE A 50 6.81 -5.44 8.67
N ALA A 51 6.28 -4.39 9.30
CA ALA A 51 5.50 -3.32 8.66
C ALA A 51 6.21 -2.72 7.44
N ARG A 52 7.51 -2.44 7.55
CA ARG A 52 8.33 -1.97 6.41
C ARG A 52 8.49 -3.02 5.29
N ALA A 53 8.51 -4.30 5.63
CA ALA A 53 8.66 -5.37 4.64
C ALA A 53 7.35 -5.68 3.89
N THR A 54 6.20 -5.40 4.52
CA THR A 54 4.87 -5.56 3.94
C THR A 54 4.28 -4.27 3.40
N TYR A 55 5.01 -3.15 3.47
CA TYR A 55 4.55 -1.81 3.08
C TYR A 55 3.27 -1.36 3.80
N ILE A 56 3.08 -1.83 5.03
CA ILE A 56 1.92 -1.48 5.84
C ILE A 56 2.34 -0.49 6.92
N PRO A 57 1.55 0.57 7.17
CA PRO A 57 1.80 1.46 8.30
C PRO A 57 1.81 0.66 9.60
N VAL A 58 2.87 0.81 10.42
CA VAL A 58 2.99 0.04 11.67
C VAL A 58 1.79 0.25 12.61
N GLY A 59 1.19 1.45 12.60
CA GLY A 59 -0.01 1.76 13.36
C GLY A 59 -1.21 0.88 12.99
N TYR A 60 -1.32 0.46 11.72
CA TYR A 60 -2.43 -0.37 11.27
C TYR A 60 -2.43 -1.74 11.92
N LEU A 61 -1.26 -2.29 12.27
CA LEU A 61 -1.17 -3.59 12.94
C LEU A 61 -1.80 -3.58 14.34
N PHE A 62 -2.00 -2.40 14.93
CA PHE A 62 -2.64 -2.23 16.24
C PHE A 62 -4.12 -1.87 16.17
N LEU A 63 -4.71 -1.84 14.98
CA LEU A 63 -6.15 -1.66 14.83
C LEU A 63 -6.89 -2.93 15.24
N ASP A 64 -8.17 -2.76 15.55
CA ASP A 64 -9.02 -3.87 15.95
C ASP A 64 -9.34 -4.82 14.80
N GLU A 65 -9.46 -4.27 13.59
CA GLU A 65 -9.78 -4.96 12.36
C GLU A 65 -9.04 -4.32 11.18
N PRO A 66 -8.88 -5.04 10.06
CA PRO A 66 -8.32 -4.49 8.83
C PRO A 66 -9.06 -3.23 8.35
N PRO A 67 -8.36 -2.12 8.10
CA PRO A 67 -9.01 -0.92 7.59
C PRO A 67 -9.53 -1.16 6.17
N VAL A 68 -10.75 -0.70 5.90
CA VAL A 68 -11.28 -0.53 4.54
C VAL A 68 -10.83 0.85 4.07
N GLU A 69 -9.79 0.88 3.25
CA GLU A 69 -9.33 2.11 2.61
C GLU A 69 -10.07 2.31 1.30
N GLU A 70 -10.91 3.34 1.24
CA GLU A 70 -11.38 3.88 -0.03
C GLU A 70 -10.25 4.71 -0.64
N VAL A 71 -9.43 4.07 -1.46
CA VAL A 71 -8.49 4.81 -2.31
C VAL A 71 -9.31 5.31 -3.49
N PRO A 72 -9.53 6.63 -3.63
CA PRO A 72 -10.18 7.16 -4.83
C PRO A 72 -9.29 6.79 -6.00
N LEU A 73 -9.72 5.81 -6.81
CA LEU A 73 -9.01 5.46 -8.02
C LEU A 73 -9.26 6.57 -9.03
N GLU A 74 -8.30 7.48 -9.20
CA GLU A 74 -8.47 8.56 -10.15
C GLU A 74 -8.51 7.97 -11.59
N ASN A 75 -9.54 8.34 -12.36
CA ASN A 75 -9.71 7.83 -13.73
C ASN A 75 -8.89 8.67 -14.72
N TYR A 76 -7.59 8.39 -14.78
CA TYR A 76 -6.65 9.10 -15.64
C TYR A 76 -6.94 8.95 -17.14
N TYR A 77 -7.58 7.85 -17.56
CA TYR A 77 -7.97 7.64 -18.95
C TYR A 77 -9.02 8.67 -19.39
N LEU A 78 -9.97 8.99 -18.51
CA LEU A 78 -10.98 10.02 -18.74
C LEU A 78 -10.33 11.40 -18.92
N VAL A 79 -9.37 11.74 -18.07
CA VAL A 79 -8.65 13.03 -18.12
C VAL A 79 -7.87 13.17 -19.42
N ALA A 80 -7.11 12.14 -19.82
CA ALA A 80 -6.33 12.14 -21.05
C ALA A 80 -7.23 12.23 -22.30
N HIS A 81 -8.31 11.44 -22.33
CA HIS A 81 -9.26 11.42 -23.44
C HIS A 81 -9.95 12.77 -23.63
N ALA A 82 -10.43 13.36 -22.54
CA ALA A 82 -11.07 14.66 -22.59
C ALA A 82 -10.14 15.76 -23.07
N GLN A 83 -8.88 15.75 -22.62
CA GLN A 83 -7.87 16.69 -23.11
C GLN A 83 -7.63 16.54 -24.62
N ALA A 84 -7.51 15.29 -25.12
CA ALA A 84 -7.29 15.03 -26.54
C ALA A 84 -8.49 15.39 -27.42
N ALA A 85 -9.71 15.21 -26.92
CA ALA A 85 -10.96 15.53 -27.61
C ALA A 85 -11.44 16.99 -27.42
N GLY A 86 -10.74 17.79 -26.60
CA GLY A 86 -11.15 19.15 -26.26
C GLY A 86 -12.41 19.23 -25.38
N HIS A 87 -12.70 18.16 -24.63
CA HIS A 87 -13.79 18.13 -23.66
C HIS A 87 -13.36 18.70 -22.31
N THR A 88 -14.30 19.34 -21.62
CA THR A 88 -14.12 19.75 -20.22
C THR A 88 -14.43 18.58 -19.30
N VAL A 89 -13.46 18.16 -18.49
CA VAL A 89 -13.65 17.21 -17.39
C VAL A 89 -13.47 17.90 -16.05
N VAL A 90 -14.42 17.66 -15.15
CA VAL A 90 -14.30 18.02 -13.74
C VAL A 90 -13.69 16.84 -13.01
N THR A 91 -12.45 17.00 -12.56
CA THR A 91 -11.67 16.00 -11.83
C THR A 91 -10.84 16.73 -10.77
N ASP A 92 -10.46 16.03 -9.72
CA ASP A 92 -9.51 16.54 -8.71
C ASP A 92 -8.06 16.55 -9.23
N GLU A 93 -7.80 15.93 -10.39
CA GLU A 93 -6.49 15.88 -11.04
C GLU A 93 -6.18 17.13 -11.86
N VAL A 94 -5.03 17.76 -11.58
CA VAL A 94 -4.58 18.97 -12.28
C VAL A 94 -3.34 18.65 -13.14
N PRO A 95 -3.39 18.83 -14.47
CA PRO A 95 -2.23 18.60 -15.34
C PRO A 95 -1.03 19.47 -14.97
N SER A 96 0.20 19.00 -15.24
CA SER A 96 1.41 19.74 -14.86
C SER A 96 2.48 19.72 -15.94
N ALA A 97 2.77 20.87 -16.53
CA ALA A 97 3.86 20.99 -17.51
C ALA A 97 5.29 20.84 -16.92
N SER A 98 5.43 20.31 -15.70
CA SER A 98 6.73 20.19 -15.01
C SER A 98 7.47 18.91 -15.42
N VAL A 99 8.66 19.07 -15.98
CA VAL A 99 9.59 17.96 -16.26
C VAL A 99 10.27 17.40 -15.00
N LYS A 100 10.19 18.10 -13.87
CA LYS A 100 10.82 17.66 -12.60
C LYS A 100 9.91 16.76 -11.76
N LYS A 101 8.60 16.87 -11.97
CA LYS A 101 7.59 16.08 -11.26
C LYS A 101 6.49 15.73 -12.25
N ILE A 102 6.81 14.77 -13.11
CA ILE A 102 5.91 14.25 -14.14
C ILE A 102 4.68 13.66 -13.43
N LYS A 103 3.49 14.17 -13.75
CA LYS A 103 2.23 13.57 -13.30
C LYS A 103 1.74 12.58 -14.35
N ILE A 104 0.79 11.73 -13.95
CA ILE A 104 0.22 10.70 -14.82
C ILE A 104 -0.39 11.28 -16.11
N PRO A 105 -1.14 12.42 -16.09
CA PRO A 105 -1.61 13.05 -17.33
C PRO A 105 -0.48 13.38 -18.33
N ASP A 106 0.67 13.82 -17.84
CA ASP A 106 1.81 14.19 -18.69
C ASP A 106 2.45 12.95 -19.34
N ALA A 107 2.49 11.83 -18.61
CA ALA A 107 2.95 10.55 -19.13
C ALA A 107 2.02 10.00 -20.22
N CYS A 108 0.69 10.10 -20.05
CA CYS A 108 -0.28 9.67 -21.06
C CYS A 108 -0.12 10.44 -22.39
N ILE A 109 0.08 11.76 -22.32
CA ILE A 109 0.35 12.61 -23.49
C ILE A 109 1.64 12.16 -24.19
N GLY A 110 2.72 11.93 -23.42
CA GLY A 110 4.00 11.47 -23.96
C GLY A 110 3.94 10.11 -24.65
N LEU A 111 3.00 9.25 -24.25
CA LEU A 111 2.77 7.94 -24.86
C LEU A 111 1.82 7.99 -26.08
N GLY A 112 1.35 9.17 -26.48
CA GLY A 112 0.43 9.33 -27.61
C GLY A 112 -0.96 8.73 -27.35
N ILE A 113 -1.31 8.51 -26.09
CA ILE A 113 -2.62 8.01 -25.69
C ILE A 113 -3.59 9.20 -25.81
N LYS A 114 -4.52 9.11 -26.77
CA LYS A 114 -5.61 10.06 -27.03
C LYS A 114 -6.94 9.51 -26.54
#